data_AF-A0A6J4E7W4-F1
#
_entry.id   AF-A0A6J4E7W4-F1
#
_cell.length_a   1.000
_cell.length_b   1.000
_cell.length_c   1.000
_cell.angle_alpha   90.00
_cell.angle_beta   90.00
_cell.angle_gamma   90.00
#
_symmetry.space_group_name_H-M   'P 1'
#
loop_
_entity.id
_entity.type
_entity.pdbx_description
1 polymer ?
#
loop_
_entity_poly.entity_id
_entity_poly.type
_entity_poly.pdbx_seq_one_letter_code
_entity_poly.pdbx_strand_id
1 'polypeptide(L)'
;MNISPELALSQARERLQHMRNAADGRTLAYRFGVAQGYINALRDFAGLDAETWRHLLDEAEAVRHETDAALHPLVPQAFILAQAGPASEGQPALS
;
A
#
# COMPACT_ATOMS: atom_id res chain seq x y z
N MET A 1 7.08 -16.37 -26.89
CA MET A 1 7.69 -17.12 -25.77
C MET A 1 6.61 -17.26 -24.71
N ASN A 2 6.09 -18.47 -24.47
CA ASN A 2 5.13 -18.69 -23.38
C ASN A 2 5.91 -18.94 -22.09
N ILE A 3 5.70 -18.10 -21.10
CA ILE A 3 6.15 -18.32 -19.72
C ILE A 3 5.19 -19.31 -19.04
N SER A 4 5.71 -20.23 -18.24
CA SER A 4 4.84 -21.18 -17.53
C SER A 4 4.01 -20.45 -16.45
N PRO A 5 2.80 -20.94 -16.11
CA PRO A 5 1.98 -20.37 -15.05
C PRO A 5 2.70 -20.28 -13.70
N GLU A 6 3.52 -21.27 -13.35
CA GLU A 6 4.27 -21.28 -12.09
C GLU A 6 5.33 -20.19 -12.05
N LEU A 7 6.05 -20.00 -13.17
CA LEU A 7 7.03 -18.92 -13.29
C LEU A 7 6.35 -17.55 -13.24
N ALA A 8 5.21 -17.41 -13.92
CA ALA A 8 4.38 -16.21 -13.88
C ALA A 8 3.94 -15.86 -12.45
N LEU A 9 3.46 -16.84 -11.68
CA LEU A 9 3.05 -16.66 -10.29
C LEU A 9 4.22 -16.28 -9.38
N SER A 10 5.37 -16.94 -9.54
CA SER A 10 6.59 -16.60 -8.80
C SER A 10 7.00 -15.14 -9.06
N GLN A 11 6.99 -14.72 -10.32
CA GLN A 11 7.32 -13.36 -10.73
C GLN A 11 6.28 -12.32 -10.30
N ALA A 12 5.00 -12.69 -10.17
CA ALA A 12 3.98 -11.82 -9.59
C ALA A 12 4.25 -11.60 -8.10
N ARG A 13 4.53 -12.66 -7.35
CA ARG A 13 4.86 -12.59 -5.92
C ARG A 13 6.11 -11.77 -5.64
N GLU A 14 7.14 -11.88 -6.47
CA GLU A 14 8.34 -11.06 -6.37
C GLU A 14 8.02 -9.56 -6.50
N ARG A 15 7.14 -9.18 -7.43
CA ARG A 15 6.69 -7.79 -7.57
C ARG A 15 5.93 -7.29 -6.33
N LEU A 16 5.09 -8.13 -5.74
CA LEU A 16 4.43 -7.81 -4.46
C LEU A 16 5.45 -7.59 -3.33
N GLN A 17 6.52 -8.39 -3.28
CA GLN A 17 7.60 -8.16 -2.32
C GLN A 17 8.32 -6.82 -2.56
N HIS A 18 8.54 -6.44 -3.82
CA HIS A 18 9.11 -5.13 -4.10
C HIS A 18 8.21 -3.98 -3.63
N MET A 19 6.88 -4.13 -3.68
CA MET A 19 5.98 -3.11 -3.13
C MET A 19 6.19 -2.91 -1.63
N ARG A 20 6.31 -3.99 -0.85
CA ARG A 20 6.56 -3.94 0.61
C ARG A 20 7.82 -3.15 0.99
N ASN A 21 8.82 -3.17 0.11
CA ASN A 21 10.10 -2.49 0.32
C ASN A 21 10.12 -1.06 -0.28
N ALA A 22 8.97 -0.43 -0.51
CA ALA A 22 8.91 0.94 -1.04
C ALA A 22 9.41 1.94 0.01
N ALA A 23 10.26 2.88 -0.42
CA ALA A 23 10.86 3.88 0.47
C ALA A 23 9.92 5.06 0.76
N ASP A 24 8.99 5.35 -0.15
CA ASP A 24 8.05 6.46 -0.07
C ASP A 24 6.77 6.14 -0.87
N GLY A 25 5.73 6.96 -0.68
CA GLY A 25 4.44 6.77 -1.35
C GLY A 25 4.52 6.86 -2.88
N ARG A 26 5.44 7.64 -3.44
CA ARG A 26 5.64 7.74 -4.90
C ARG A 26 6.19 6.44 -5.48
N THR A 27 7.18 5.87 -4.80
CA THR A 27 7.79 4.59 -5.13
C THR A 27 6.77 3.47 -5.00
N LEU A 28 5.94 3.50 -3.95
CA LEU A 28 4.85 2.55 -3.76
C LEU A 28 3.85 2.62 -4.93
N ALA A 29 3.37 3.82 -5.28
CA ALA A 29 2.42 4.01 -6.37
C ALA A 29 2.98 3.50 -7.72
N TYR A 30 4.25 3.79 -8.01
CA TYR A 30 4.92 3.26 -9.20
C TYR A 30 4.98 1.73 -9.20
N ARG A 31 5.46 1.13 -8.10
CA ARG A 31 5.60 -0.33 -7.98
C ARG A 31 4.25 -1.05 -8.04
N PHE A 32 3.21 -0.46 -7.45
CA PHE A 32 1.84 -0.96 -7.55
C PHE A 32 1.34 -0.97 -9.00
N GLY A 33 1.51 0.14 -9.74
CA GLY A 33 1.13 0.21 -11.15
C GLY A 33 1.86 -0.84 -12.01
N VAL A 34 3.15 -1.06 -11.77
CA VAL A 34 3.94 -2.10 -12.44
C VAL A 34 3.43 -3.51 -12.09
N ALA A 35 3.14 -3.77 -10.81
CA ALA A 35 2.62 -5.07 -10.36
C ALA A 35 1.25 -5.36 -10.97
N GLN A 36 0.31 -4.41 -10.93
CA GLN A 36 -1.02 -4.55 -11.49
C GLN A 36 -0.97 -4.75 -13.01
N GLY A 37 -0.16 -3.96 -13.73
CA GLY A 37 0.02 -4.12 -15.18
C GLY A 37 0.58 -5.49 -15.55
N TYR A 38 1.53 -6.01 -14.77
CA TYR A 38 2.08 -7.34 -14.98
C TYR A 38 1.04 -8.44 -14.69
N ILE A 39 0.30 -8.38 -13.58
CA ILE A 39 -0.76 -9.35 -13.25
C ILE A 39 -1.82 -9.40 -14.35
N ASN A 40 -2.21 -8.25 -14.91
CA ASN A 40 -3.11 -8.20 -16.05
C ASN A 40 -2.53 -8.89 -17.29
N ALA A 41 -1.25 -8.64 -17.60
CA ALA A 41 -0.58 -9.31 -18.70
C ALA A 41 -0.51 -10.85 -18.51
N LEU A 42 -0.38 -11.34 -17.27
CA LEU A 42 -0.37 -12.77 -17.00
C LEU A 42 -1.68 -13.46 -17.37
N ARG A 43 -2.82 -12.79 -17.17
CA ARG A 43 -4.12 -13.31 -17.58
C ARG A 43 -4.17 -13.58 -19.09
N ASP A 44 -3.63 -12.66 -19.88
CA ASP A 44 -3.70 -12.72 -21.35
C ASP A 44 -2.62 -13.63 -21.95
N PHE A 45 -1.40 -13.61 -21.38
CA PHE A 45 -0.24 -14.27 -22.00
C PHE A 45 0.21 -15.57 -21.32
N ALA A 46 -0.10 -15.77 -20.03
CA ALA A 46 0.24 -16.99 -19.30
C ALA A 46 -0.97 -17.91 -19.08
N GLY A 47 -2.17 -17.50 -19.52
CA GLY A 47 -3.39 -18.29 -19.38
C GLY A 47 -3.80 -18.52 -17.93
N LEU A 48 -3.52 -17.55 -17.06
CA LEU A 48 -3.95 -17.58 -15.66
C LEU A 48 -5.49 -17.63 -15.60
N ASP A 49 -6.03 -18.52 -14.77
CA ASP A 49 -7.46 -18.57 -14.54
C ASP A 49 -7.96 -17.31 -13.81
N ALA A 50 -9.26 -17.06 -13.92
CA ALA A 50 -9.88 -15.83 -13.41
C ALA A 50 -9.82 -15.72 -11.88
N GLU A 51 -9.85 -16.84 -11.16
CA GLU A 51 -9.81 -16.87 -9.70
C GLU A 51 -8.41 -16.49 -9.22
N THR A 52 -7.38 -17.13 -9.76
CA THR A 52 -5.98 -16.83 -9.45
C THR A 52 -5.62 -15.39 -9.84
N TRP A 53 -6.08 -14.92 -11.00
CA TRP A 53 -5.84 -13.54 -11.43
C TRP A 53 -6.49 -12.53 -10.47
N ARG A 54 -7.74 -12.78 -10.06
CA ARG A 54 -8.44 -11.92 -9.09
C ARG A 54 -7.70 -11.90 -7.75
N HIS A 55 -7.32 -13.07 -7.26
CA HIS A 55 -6.59 -13.19 -6.00
C HIS A 55 -5.29 -12.38 -5.99
N LEU A 56 -4.52 -12.41 -7.08
CA LEU A 56 -3.28 -11.61 -7.19
C LEU A 56 -3.55 -10.09 -7.17
N LEU A 57 -4.65 -9.64 -7.77
CA LEU A 57 -5.03 -8.23 -7.73
C LEU A 57 -5.43 -7.80 -6.31
N ASP A 58 -6.20 -8.65 -5.62
CA ASP A 58 -6.61 -8.39 -4.23
C ASP A 58 -5.39 -8.39 -3.29
N GLU A 59 -4.43 -9.30 -3.49
CA GLU A 59 -3.14 -9.28 -2.77
C GLU A 59 -2.34 -8.00 -3.05
N ALA A 60 -2.28 -7.55 -4.30
CA ALA A 60 -1.61 -6.29 -4.64
C ALA A 60 -2.23 -5.10 -3.90
N GLU A 61 -3.56 -5.03 -3.85
CA GLU A 61 -4.28 -3.97 -3.15
C GLU A 61 -4.03 -4.02 -1.64
N ALA A 62 -4.07 -5.22 -1.04
CA ALA A 62 -3.76 -5.41 0.37
C ALA A 62 -2.33 -4.95 0.71
N VAL A 63 -1.33 -5.36 -0.08
CA VAL A 63 0.07 -4.95 0.11
C VAL A 63 0.23 -3.44 -0.05
N ARG A 64 -0.48 -2.82 -1.00
CA ARG A 64 -0.49 -1.37 -1.18
C ARG A 64 -0.98 -0.68 0.09
N HIS A 65 -2.13 -1.10 0.62
CA HIS A 65 -2.71 -0.53 1.83
C HIS A 65 -1.81 -0.71 3.06
N GLU A 66 -1.28 -1.92 3.27
CA GLU A 66 -0.36 -2.21 4.38
C GLU A 66 0.91 -1.34 4.31
N THR A 67 1.50 -1.22 3.12
CA THR A 67 2.74 -0.46 2.95
C THR A 67 2.50 1.04 3.06
N ASP A 68 1.39 1.55 2.52
CA ASP A 68 1.00 2.95 2.65
C ASP A 68 0.79 3.35 4.12
N ALA A 69 0.10 2.50 4.89
CA ALA A 69 -0.08 2.70 6.33
C ALA A 69 1.24 2.71 7.11
N ALA A 70 2.22 1.88 6.70
CA ALA A 70 3.55 1.87 7.31
C ALA A 70 4.39 3.12 6.95
N LEU A 71 4.21 3.67 5.75
CA LEU A 71 4.88 4.89 5.29
C LEU A 71 4.26 6.16 5.89
N HIS A 72 2.96 6.13 6.16
CA HIS A 72 2.19 7.22 6.73
C HIS A 72 1.54 6.81 8.06
N PRO A 73 2.34 6.53 9.12
CA PRO A 73 1.77 6.17 10.40
C PRO A 73 0.92 7.33 10.90
N LEU A 74 -0.37 7.07 11.11
CA LEU A 74 -1.28 8.04 11.70
C LEU A 74 -0.66 8.49 13.03
N VAL A 75 -0.34 9.78 13.13
CA VAL A 75 0.15 10.37 14.39
C VAL A 75 -0.92 10.07 15.45
N PRO A 76 -0.59 9.40 16.56
CA PRO A 76 -1.57 9.13 17.61
C PRO A 76 -2.17 10.46 18.05
N GLN A 77 -3.50 10.59 18.02
CA GLN A 77 -4.22 11.81 18.42
C GLN A 77 -3.83 12.32 19.82
N ALA A 78 -3.26 11.45 20.67
CA ALA A 78 -2.64 11.81 21.94
C ALA A 78 -1.53 12.89 21.81
N PHE A 79 -0.80 12.94 20.69
CA PHE A 79 0.24 13.96 20.45
C PHE A 79 -0.36 15.32 20.04
N ILE A 80 -1.55 15.33 19.43
CA ILE A 80 -2.27 16.56 19.05
C ILE A 80 -2.86 17.22 20.30
N LEU A 81 -3.40 16.42 21.23
CA LEU A 81 -3.93 16.92 22.50
C LEU A 81 -2.85 17.43 23.46
N ALA A 82 -1.63 16.88 23.42
CA ALA A 82 -0.53 17.33 24.27
C ALA A 82 0.08 18.69 23.84
N GLN A 83 -0.16 19.15 22.61
CA GLN A 83 0.29 20.46 22.11
C GLN A 83 -0.76 21.57 22.25
N ALA A 84 -2.02 21.22 22.51
CA ALA A 84 -3.02 22.15 23.01
C ALA A 84 -2.72 22.39 24.50
N GLY A 85 -1.72 23.23 24.78
CA GLY A 85 -1.35 23.58 26.15
C GLY A 85 -2.56 24.03 27.00
N PRO A 86 -2.45 23.98 28.35
CA PRO A 86 -3.54 24.42 29.21
C PRO A 86 -3.91 25.86 28.84
N ALA A 87 -5.19 26.08 28.53
CA ALA A 87 -5.73 27.42 28.37
C ALA A 87 -5.32 28.24 29.60
N SER A 88 -4.54 29.31 29.40
CA SER A 88 -4.11 30.16 30.51
C SER A 88 -5.33 30.65 31.28
N GLU A 89 -5.52 30.13 32.48
CA GLU A 89 -6.43 30.69 33.48
C GLU A 89 -5.88 32.06 33.88
N GLY A 90 -6.46 33.11 33.29
CA GLY A 90 -6.00 34.47 33.52
C GLY A 90 -6.91 35.49 32.90
N GLN A 91 -8.17 35.58 33.37
CA GLN A 91 -9.01 36.77 33.19
C GLN A 91 -10.16 36.76 34.21
N PRO A 92 -10.06 37.50 35.33
CA PRO A 92 -11.26 37.97 36.00
C PRO A 92 -11.86 39.14 35.20
N ALA A 93 -13.16 39.05 34.97
CA ALA A 93 -13.97 40.03 34.29
C ALA A 93 -13.96 41.38 35.02
N LEU A 94 -13.96 42.45 34.23
CA LEU A 94 -14.22 43.82 34.65
C LEU A 94 -15.57 43.91 35.38
N SER A 95 -15.58 44.42 36.61
CA SER A 95 -16.64 45.23 37.23
C SER A 95 -16.11 45.87 38.52
#